data_AF-A0A7W6KZF3-F1
#
_entry.id   AF-A0A7W6KZF3-F1
#
_cell.length_a   1.000
_cell.length_b   1.000
_cell.length_c   1.000
_cell.angle_alpha   90.00
_cell.angle_beta   90.00
_cell.angle_gamma   90.00
#
_symmetry.space_group_name_H-M   'P 1'
#
loop_
_entity.id
_entity.type
_entity.pdbx_description
1 polymer ?
#
loop_
_entity_poly.entity_id
_entity_poly.type
_entity_poly.pdbx_seq_one_letter_code
_entity_poly.pdbx_strand_id
1 'polypeptide(L)' 'MVRRRVTVTALADNPGEQELLDDWLGRWKAQLRFLSENTGCGCCLDSFDVEVEAEALAELPATMYQDIQ' A
#
# COMPACT_ATOMS: atom_id res chain seq x y z
N MET A 1 12.20 -15.29 4.50
CA MET A 1 11.56 -13.99 4.20
C MET A 1 10.08 -14.16 4.52
N VAL A 2 9.53 -13.31 5.39
CA VAL A 2 8.14 -13.41 5.87
C VAL A 2 7.30 -12.42 5.07
N ARG A 3 6.36 -12.96 4.30
CA ARG A 3 5.39 -12.18 3.53
C ARG A 3 4.17 -11.89 4.37
N ARG A 4 3.59 -10.72 4.14
CA ARG A 4 2.35 -10.28 4.77
C ARG A 4 1.37 -9.88 3.70
N ARG A 5 0.11 -10.18 3.96
CA ARG A 5 -1.01 -9.71 3.16
C ARG A 5 -1.62 -8.54 3.90
N VAL A 6 -1.59 -7.37 3.28
CA VAL A 6 -2.07 -6.14 3.91
C VAL A 6 -2.93 -5.36 2.92
N THR A 7 -3.87 -4.58 3.43
CA THR A 7 -4.51 -3.50 2.68
C THR A 7 -3.71 -2.23 2.94
N VAL A 8 -3.21 -1.58 1.88
CA VAL A 8 -2.55 -0.28 1.94
C VAL A 8 -3.53 0.78 1.48
N THR A 9 -3.64 1.87 2.23
CA THR A 9 -4.54 2.99 1.97
C THR A 9 -3.81 4.32 1.97
N ALA A 10 -4.21 5.23 1.10
CA ALA A 10 -3.81 6.63 1.12
C ALA A 10 -5.04 7.53 1.02
N LEU A 11 -5.16 8.50 1.92
CA LEU A 11 -6.24 9.48 1.94
C LEU A 11 -5.78 10.78 1.31
N ALA A 12 -6.58 11.33 0.38
CA ALA A 12 -6.29 12.63 -0.23
C ALA A 12 -6.29 13.79 0.79
N ASP A 13 -7.04 13.65 1.88
CA ASP A 13 -7.09 14.62 2.98
C ASP A 13 -5.83 14.59 3.86
N ASN A 14 -5.00 13.55 3.74
CA ASN A 14 -3.71 13.46 4.42
C ASN A 14 -2.60 13.89 3.44
N PRO A 15 -1.98 15.06 3.64
CA PRO A 15 -1.00 15.60 2.71
C PRO A 15 0.16 14.63 2.50
N GLY A 16 0.41 14.29 1.24
CA GLY A 16 1.55 13.45 0.82
C GLY A 16 1.34 11.94 0.90
N GLU A 17 0.21 11.43 1.42
CA GLU A 17 -0.03 9.98 1.44
C GLU A 17 -0.18 9.38 0.04
N GLN A 18 -0.87 10.07 -0.87
CA GLN A 18 -1.04 9.59 -2.25
C GLN A 18 0.29 9.56 -3.02
N GLU A 19 1.11 10.60 -2.85
CA GLU A 19 2.44 10.69 -3.45
C GLU A 19 3.36 9.60 -2.90
N LEU A 20 3.34 9.40 -1.57
CA LEU A 20 4.11 8.35 -0.91
C LEU A 20 3.68 6.95 -1.37
N LEU A 21 2.37 6.73 -1.53
CA LEU A 21 1.82 5.47 -2.02
C LEU A 21 2.23 5.22 -3.47
N ASP A 22 2.17 6.23 -4.34
CA ASP A 22 2.59 6.12 -5.73
C ASP A 22 4.09 5.81 -5.85
N ASP A 23 4.94 6.52 -5.10
CA ASP A 23 6.38 6.27 -5.03
C ASP A 23 6.69 4.84 -4.52
N TRP A 24 6.00 4.42 -3.46
CA TRP A 24 6.15 3.09 -2.89
C TRP A 24 5.73 2.00 -3.88
N LEU A 25 4.58 2.15 -4.54
CA LEU A 25 4.13 1.24 -5.59
C LEU A 25 5.13 1.24 -6.76
N GLY A 26 5.61 2.40 -7.21
CA GLY A 26 6.61 2.49 -8.27
C GLY A 26 7.89 1.69 -7.97
N ARG A 27 8.35 1.73 -6.72
CA ARG A 27 9.54 1.00 -6.26
C ARG A 27 9.31 -0.50 -6.09
N TRP A 28 8.18 -0.88 -5.51
CA TRP A 28 7.97 -2.25 -5.03
C TRP A 28 7.08 -3.10 -5.94
N LYS A 29 6.33 -2.51 -6.88
CA LYS A 29 5.37 -3.23 -7.76
C LYS A 29 5.93 -4.45 -8.46
N ALA A 30 7.21 -4.42 -8.88
CA ALA A 30 7.87 -5.56 -9.52
C ALA A 30 8.16 -6.73 -8.55
N GLN A 31 8.18 -6.45 -7.25
CA GLN A 31 8.48 -7.40 -6.17
C GLN A 31 7.22 -7.82 -5.41
N LEU A 32 6.09 -7.14 -5.62
CA LEU A 32 4.79 -7.54 -5.07
C LEU A 32 4.39 -8.88 -5.68
N ARG A 33 4.00 -9.82 -4.81
CA ARG A 33 3.47 -11.10 -5.26
C ARG A 33 2.00 -11.00 -5.69
N PHE A 34 1.30 -10.05 -5.09
CA PHE A 34 -0.08 -9.72 -5.41
C PHE A 34 -0.29 -8.22 -5.25
N LEU A 35 -1.07 -7.64 -6.17
CA LEU A 35 -1.56 -6.28 -6.12
C LEU A 35 -2.98 -6.31 -6.71
N SER A 36 -3.98 -5.91 -5.93
CA SER A 36 -5.34 -5.74 -6.42
C SER A 36 -5.48 -4.52 -7.33
N GLU A 37 -6.64 -4.39 -7.99
CA GLU A 37 -7.07 -3.08 -8.47
C GLU A 37 -7.29 -2.11 -7.30
N ASN A 38 -7.38 -0.81 -7.59
CA ASN A 38 -7.72 0.18 -6.57
C ASN A 38 -9.16 -0.06 -6.11
N THR A 39 -9.33 -0.50 -4.87
CA THR A 39 -10.64 -0.74 -4.23
C THR A 39 -11.19 0.51 -3.54
N GLY A 40 -10.41 1.59 -3.51
CA GLY A 40 -10.83 2.89 -3.03
C GLY A 40 -11.75 3.60 -4.03
N CYS A 41 -12.21 4.80 -3.68
CA CYS A 41 -13.00 5.61 -4.60
C CYS A 41 -12.14 6.21 -5.73
N GLY A 42 -10.81 6.18 -5.62
CA GLY A 42 -9.85 6.66 -6.62
C GLY A 42 -9.78 8.19 -6.73
N CYS A 43 -10.54 8.93 -5.93
CA CYS A 43 -10.52 10.39 -5.87
C CYS A 43 -10.12 10.93 -4.49
N CYS A 44 -10.61 10.31 -3.42
CA CYS A 44 -10.34 10.72 -2.03
C CYS A 44 -9.60 9.64 -1.22
N LEU A 45 -9.65 8.40 -1.69
CA LEU A 45 -9.07 7.24 -1.05
C LEU A 45 -8.56 6.31 -2.15
N ASP A 46 -7.29 5.99 -2.07
CA ASP A 46 -6.67 4.89 -2.78
C ASP A 46 -6.52 3.73 -1.80
N SER A 47 -6.91 2.52 -2.23
CA SER A 47 -6.85 1.32 -1.40
C SER A 47 -6.43 0.12 -2.24
N PHE A 48 -5.41 -0.60 -1.81
CA PHE A 48 -4.86 -1.74 -2.52
C PHE A 48 -4.57 -2.89 -1.57
N ASP A 49 -5.03 -4.08 -1.92
CA ASP A 49 -4.59 -5.31 -1.25
C ASP A 49 -3.29 -5.77 -1.89
N VAL A 50 -2.26 -5.93 -1.07
CA VAL A 50 -0.92 -6.33 -1.51
C VAL A 50 -0.41 -7.53 -0.74
N GLU A 51 0.35 -8.39 -1.41
CA GLU A 51 1.18 -9.40 -0.76
C GLU A 51 2.65 -9.04 -0.98
N VAL A 52 3.33 -8.69 0.11
CA VAL A 52 4.69 -8.13 0.07
C VAL A 52 5.53 -8.63 1.24
N GLU A 53 6.86 -8.55 1.09
CA GLU A 53 7.80 -8.81 2.17
C GLU A 53 7.72 -7.72 3.25
N ALA A 54 7.99 -8.10 4.50
CA ALA A 54 7.96 -7.16 5.64
C ALA A 54 8.91 -5.96 5.50
N GLU A 55 9.99 -6.08 4.71
CA GLU A 55 10.91 -4.97 4.44
C GLU A 55 10.25 -3.82 3.69
N ALA A 56 9.41 -4.11 2.69
CA ALA A 56 8.71 -3.06 1.95
C ALA A 56 7.70 -2.33 2.84
N LEU A 57 7.06 -3.04 3.78
CA LEU A 57 6.12 -2.43 4.72
C LEU A 57 6.81 -1.52 5.74
N ALA A 58 8.09 -1.75 6.03
CA ALA A 58 8.86 -0.88 6.91
C ALA A 58 9.10 0.52 6.31
N GLU A 59 8.93 0.69 5.00
CA GLU A 59 9.01 1.99 4.31
C GLU A 59 7.68 2.76 4.31
N LEU A 60 6.58 2.14 4.75
CA LEU A 60 5.28 2.80 4.88
C LEU A 60 4.96 3.14 6.34
N PRO A 61 4.27 4.26 6.60
CA PRO A 61 3.68 4.53 7.90
C PRO A 61 2.71 3.42 8.30
N ALA A 62 2.76 2.98 9.57
CA ALA A 62 1.87 1.94 10.09
C ALA A 62 0.38 2.32 10.06
N THR A 63 0.07 3.61 9.89
CA THR A 63 -1.30 4.11 9.70
C THR A 63 -1.84 3.87 8.30
N MET A 64 -0.96 3.66 7.31
CA MET A 64 -1.32 3.49 5.91
C MET A 64 -1.55 2.03 5.52
N TYR A 65 -1.35 1.06 6.41
CA TYR A 65 -1.62 -0.34 6.09
C TYR A 65 -2.21 -1.12 7.26
N GLN A 66 -3.01 -2.12 6.93
CA GLN A 66 -3.62 -3.04 7.89
C GLN A 66 -3.46 -4.47 7.42
N ASP A 67 -3.13 -5.39 8.33
CA ASP A 67 -3.03 -6.82 8.01
C ASP A 67 -4.41 -7.39 7.70
N ILE A 68 -4.50 -8.20 6.64
CA ILE A 68 -5.72 -8.91 6.25
C ILE A 68 -5.50 -10.41 6.47
N GLN A 69 -6.42 -11.00 7.24
CA GLN A 69 -6.39 -12.40 7.68
C GLN A 69 -6.61 -13.39 6.54
#